data_AF-A0A7V2W6D3-F1
#
_entry.id   AF-A0A7V2W6D3-F1
#
_cell.length_a   1.000
_cell.length_b   1.000
_cell.length_c   1.000
_cell.angle_alpha   90.00
_cell.angle_beta   90.00
_cell.angle_gamma   90.00
#
_symmetry.space_group_name_H-M   'P 1'
#
loop_
_entity.id
_entity.type
_entity.pdbx_description
1 polymer ?
#
loop_
_entity_poly.entity_id
_entity_poly.type
_entity_poly.pdbx_seq_one_letter_code
_entity_poly.pdbx_strand_id
1 'polypeptide(L)'
;MACNIKNCPSMPESFGNIRDTTLREALEKPGFKKYWNINKDQIEVCRDCEFRYICTDCRAYIEDPENIHSKPLKCGYNPYTSEWEEWSTNPLKQKAIEHYGMQELVKKETQKE
;
A
#
# COMPACT_ATOMS: atom_id res chain seq x y z
N MET A 1 15.67 -0.77 -19.48
CA MET A 1 14.24 -0.54 -19.17
C MET A 1 13.64 -1.85 -18.68
N ALA A 2 13.19 -1.90 -17.42
CA ALA A 2 12.63 -3.12 -16.84
C ALA A 2 11.15 -3.23 -17.22
N CYS A 3 10.83 -4.11 -18.17
CA CYS A 3 9.45 -4.33 -18.65
C CYS A 3 8.74 -5.44 -17.87
N ASN A 4 8.90 -5.44 -16.56
CA ASN A 4 8.34 -6.47 -15.68
C ASN A 4 6.84 -6.24 -15.49
N ILE A 5 6.06 -7.32 -15.54
CA ILE A 5 4.61 -7.28 -15.29
C ILE A 5 4.40 -7.34 -13.77
N LYS A 6 3.71 -6.34 -13.23
CA LYS A 6 3.43 -6.19 -11.79
C LYS A 6 2.00 -5.70 -11.57
N ASN A 7 1.40 -6.00 -10.41
CA ASN A 7 0.09 -5.44 -10.04
C ASN A 7 0.15 -3.92 -9.81
N CYS A 8 1.28 -3.41 -9.33
CA CYS A 8 1.57 -2.00 -9.12
C CYS A 8 3.07 -1.77 -9.33
N PRO A 9 3.50 -0.64 -9.93
CA PRO A 9 4.93 -0.34 -10.12
C PRO A 9 5.75 -0.38 -8.82
N SER A 10 5.12 -0.05 -7.69
CA SER A 10 5.72 -0.05 -6.36
C SER A 10 5.78 -1.42 -5.68
N MET A 11 5.11 -2.46 -6.20
CA MET A 11 5.16 -3.79 -5.59
C MET A 11 6.48 -4.51 -5.94
N PRO A 12 7.05 -5.29 -5.01
CA PRO A 12 8.31 -5.97 -5.25
C PRO A 12 8.16 -7.13 -6.24
N GLU A 13 7.05 -7.88 -6.18
CA GLU A 13 6.83 -9.07 -6.99
C GLU A 13 6.73 -8.75 -8.49
N SER A 14 7.27 -9.66 -9.30
CA SER A 14 7.20 -9.64 -10.76
C SER A 14 6.59 -10.94 -11.25
N PHE A 15 5.65 -10.83 -12.19
CA PHE A 15 4.94 -11.96 -12.78
C PHE A 15 5.39 -12.25 -14.21
N GLY A 16 6.59 -11.80 -14.60
CA GLY A 16 7.20 -12.06 -15.91
C GLY A 16 7.62 -10.77 -16.61
N ASN A 17 8.01 -10.89 -17.87
CA ASN A 17 8.40 -9.76 -18.71
C ASN A 17 7.50 -9.67 -19.94
N ILE A 18 7.10 -8.47 -20.36
CA ILE A 18 6.20 -8.30 -21.52
C ILE A 18 6.78 -8.85 -22.83
N ARG A 19 8.10 -9.06 -22.90
CA ARG A 19 8.79 -9.62 -24.07
C ARG A 19 8.56 -11.11 -24.25
N ASP A 20 8.31 -11.84 -23.17
CA ASP A 20 8.28 -13.32 -23.15
C ASP A 20 7.07 -13.91 -22.41
N THR A 21 6.31 -13.09 -21.69
CA THR A 21 5.17 -13.51 -20.88
C THR A 21 3.92 -12.78 -21.35
N THR A 22 2.92 -13.52 -21.81
CA THR A 22 1.60 -12.98 -22.13
C THR A 22 0.85 -12.57 -20.86
N LEU A 23 -0.13 -11.68 -20.98
CA LEU A 23 -0.97 -11.30 -19.84
C LEU A 23 -1.74 -12.50 -19.28
N ARG A 24 -2.17 -13.45 -20.12
CA ARG A 24 -2.84 -14.68 -19.68
C ARG A 24 -1.92 -15.54 -18.81
N GLU A 25 -0.68 -15.73 -19.22
CA GLU A 25 0.30 -16.49 -18.42
C GLU A 25 0.62 -15.78 -17.10
N ALA A 26 0.77 -14.45 -17.12
CA ALA A 26 0.99 -13.68 -15.90
C ALA A 26 -0.18 -13.82 -14.90
N LEU A 27 -1.43 -13.81 -15.38
CA LEU A 27 -2.64 -13.97 -14.54
C LEU A 27 -2.73 -15.33 -13.85
N GLU A 28 -2.15 -16.37 -14.45
CA GLU A 28 -2.14 -17.72 -13.88
C GLU A 28 -0.96 -17.96 -12.93
N LYS A 29 -0.02 -17.01 -12.82
CA LYS A 29 1.10 -17.16 -11.89
C LYS A 29 0.61 -17.10 -10.43
N PRO A 30 1.17 -17.96 -9.56
CA PRO A 30 0.87 -17.93 -8.13
C PRO A 30 1.08 -16.54 -7.54
N GLY A 31 0.11 -16.07 -6.75
CA GLY A 31 0.18 -14.77 -6.09
C GLY A 31 -0.27 -13.57 -6.93
N PHE A 32 -0.47 -13.68 -8.25
CA PHE A 32 -0.93 -12.56 -9.08
C PHE A 32 -2.27 -11.99 -8.58
N LYS A 33 -3.18 -12.89 -8.19
CA LYS A 33 -4.52 -12.59 -7.72
C LYS A 33 -4.59 -12.36 -6.20
N LYS A 34 -3.45 -12.31 -5.49
CA LYS A 34 -3.35 -12.21 -4.01
C LYS A 34 -4.21 -11.08 -3.43
N TYR A 35 -4.23 -9.92 -4.08
CA TYR A 35 -4.91 -8.72 -3.58
C TYR A 35 -6.31 -8.49 -4.16
N TRP A 36 -6.76 -9.29 -5.14
CA TRP A 36 -7.94 -8.99 -5.94
C TRP A 36 -9.25 -8.96 -5.15
N ASN A 37 -9.35 -9.81 -4.14
CA ASN A 37 -10.57 -9.94 -3.36
C ASN A 37 -10.55 -9.10 -2.07
N ILE A 38 -9.48 -8.33 -1.83
CA ILE A 38 -9.37 -7.47 -0.66
C ILE A 38 -10.19 -6.21 -0.91
N ASN A 39 -11.30 -6.10 -0.19
CA ASN A 39 -12.14 -4.90 -0.19
C ASN A 39 -11.95 -4.09 1.09
N LYS A 40 -12.51 -2.88 1.12
CA LYS A 40 -12.39 -1.97 2.26
C LYS A 40 -13.08 -2.46 3.52
N ASP A 41 -14.08 -3.33 3.40
CA ASP A 41 -14.78 -3.92 4.56
C ASP A 41 -13.89 -4.93 5.31
N GLN A 42 -12.85 -5.44 4.64
CA GLN A 42 -11.87 -6.35 5.23
C GLN A 42 -10.62 -5.65 5.78
N ILE A 43 -10.48 -4.34 5.56
CA ILE A 43 -9.30 -3.59 6.02
C ILE A 43 -9.61 -2.94 7.36
N GLU A 44 -8.75 -3.22 8.34
CA GLU A 44 -8.84 -2.67 9.69
C GLU A 44 -8.90 -1.14 9.65
N VAL A 45 -9.75 -0.55 10.50
CA VAL A 45 -10.11 0.88 10.54
C VAL A 45 -10.85 1.36 9.28
N CYS A 46 -10.43 0.96 8.08
CA CYS A 46 -11.02 1.41 6.81
C CYS A 46 -12.46 0.91 6.62
N ARG A 47 -12.81 -0.26 7.17
CA ARG A 47 -14.18 -0.80 7.13
C ARG A 47 -15.20 0.11 7.79
N ASP A 48 -14.76 0.87 8.80
CA ASP A 48 -15.56 1.80 9.59
C ASP A 48 -15.44 3.24 9.06
N CYS A 49 -14.61 3.48 8.03
CA CYS A 49 -14.35 4.81 7.51
C CYS A 49 -15.46 5.30 6.57
N GLU A 50 -15.93 6.52 6.79
CA GLU A 50 -16.92 7.21 5.94
C GLU A 50 -16.41 7.40 4.49
N PHE A 51 -15.09 7.46 4.29
CA PHE A 51 -14.47 7.60 2.97
C PHE A 51 -14.20 6.27 2.26
N ARG A 52 -14.62 5.12 2.81
CA ARG A 52 -14.25 3.80 2.28
C ARG A 52 -14.56 3.61 0.79
N TYR A 53 -15.67 4.16 0.31
CA TYR A 53 -16.11 4.00 -1.08
C TYR A 53 -15.42 4.93 -2.08
N ILE A 54 -14.77 6.00 -1.60
CA ILE A 54 -14.04 6.96 -2.45
C ILE A 54 -12.51 6.83 -2.32
N CYS A 55 -12.04 6.15 -1.28
CA CYS A 55 -10.61 6.00 -0.99
C CYS A 55 -9.88 5.17 -2.07
N THR A 56 -8.89 5.79 -2.72
CA THR A 56 -7.92 5.10 -3.59
C THR A 56 -6.81 4.48 -2.75
N ASP A 57 -7.05 3.27 -2.27
CA ASP A 57 -6.11 2.53 -1.43
C ASP A 57 -4.75 2.28 -2.09
N CYS A 58 -3.70 2.20 -1.27
CA CYS A 58 -2.41 1.66 -1.66
C CYS A 58 -2.16 0.34 -0.90
N ARG A 59 -2.06 -0.77 -1.63
CA ARG A 59 -1.65 -2.08 -1.06
C ARG A 59 -0.16 -2.36 -1.19
N ALA A 60 0.59 -1.51 -1.88
CA ALA A 60 2.05 -1.63 -1.97
C ALA A 60 2.74 -1.19 -0.66
N TYR A 61 2.12 -0.26 0.08
CA TYR A 61 2.64 0.30 1.33
C TYR A 61 1.54 0.32 2.37
N ILE A 62 1.56 -0.67 3.26
CA ILE A 62 0.58 -0.85 4.33
C ILE A 62 1.23 -0.57 5.69
N GLU A 63 0.43 -0.24 6.69
CA GLU A 63 0.92 0.17 8.01
C GLU A 63 1.59 -0.97 8.77
N ASP A 64 1.12 -2.20 8.56
CA ASP A 64 1.75 -3.42 9.08
C ASP A 64 2.06 -4.37 7.91
N PRO A 65 3.35 -4.51 7.52
CA PRO A 65 3.77 -5.40 6.44
C PRO A 65 3.42 -6.88 6.62
N GLU A 66 3.20 -7.33 7.86
CA GLU A 66 2.82 -8.71 8.18
C GLU A 66 1.30 -8.92 8.15
N ASN A 67 0.53 -7.83 8.23
CA ASN A 67 -0.93 -7.86 8.17
C ASN A 67 -1.47 -7.22 6.89
N ILE A 68 -1.85 -8.06 5.92
CA ILE A 68 -2.40 -7.65 4.63
C ILE A 68 -3.71 -6.81 4.73
N HIS A 69 -4.39 -6.91 5.88
CA HIS A 69 -5.61 -6.19 6.20
C HIS A 69 -5.36 -4.86 6.94
N SER A 70 -4.11 -4.46 7.14
CA SER A 70 -3.79 -3.16 7.72
C SER A 70 -4.11 -1.99 6.78
N LYS A 71 -4.38 -0.81 7.36
CA LYS A 71 -4.64 0.43 6.61
C LYS A 71 -3.41 0.85 5.79
N PRO A 72 -3.57 1.64 4.71
CA PRO A 72 -2.43 2.11 3.94
C PRO A 72 -1.56 3.06 4.78
N LEU A 73 -0.23 2.89 4.68
CA LEU A 73 0.77 3.59 5.50
C LEU A 73 0.60 5.12 5.48
N LYS A 74 0.34 5.66 4.29
CA LYS A 74 0.25 7.12 4.07
C LYS A 74 -1.10 7.73 4.48
N CYS A 75 -2.06 6.92 4.93
CA CYS A 75 -3.35 7.45 5.38
C CYS A 75 -3.23 7.95 6.83
N GLY A 76 -3.28 9.26 6.99
CA GLY A 76 -3.29 9.96 8.27
C GLY A 76 -4.66 10.07 8.95
N TYR A 77 -5.73 9.65 8.28
CA TYR A 77 -7.09 9.84 8.77
C TYR A 77 -7.50 8.82 9.83
N ASN A 78 -8.21 9.29 10.85
CA ASN A 78 -8.88 8.49 11.88
C ASN A 78 -10.40 8.66 11.80
N PRO A 79 -11.17 7.62 11.40
CA PRO A 79 -12.63 7.72 11.26
C PRO A 79 -13.38 7.80 12.59
N TYR A 80 -12.73 7.50 13.72
CA TYR A 80 -13.39 7.56 15.04
C TYR A 80 -13.31 8.94 15.69
N THR A 81 -12.31 9.75 15.31
CA THR A 81 -12.16 11.15 15.76
C THR A 81 -12.47 12.15 14.66
N SER A 82 -12.54 11.69 13.41
CA SER A 82 -12.68 12.51 12.20
C SER A 82 -11.52 13.50 11.99
N GLU A 83 -10.34 13.18 12.52
CA GLU A 83 -9.15 14.02 12.44
C GLU A 83 -8.11 13.46 11.45
N TRP A 84 -7.32 14.38 10.87
CA TRP A 84 -6.18 14.05 10.04
C TRP A 84 -4.90 14.31 10.81
N GLU A 85 -4.04 13.30 10.87
CA GLU A 85 -2.69 13.41 11.40
C GLU A 85 -1.66 13.30 10.27
N GLU A 86 -0.51 13.95 10.46
CA GLU A 86 0.61 13.78 9.56
C GLU A 86 1.13 12.34 9.67
N TRP A 87 1.04 11.58 8.57
CA TRP A 87 1.39 10.17 8.57
C TRP A 87 2.89 9.94 8.75
N SER A 88 3.70 10.89 8.28
CA SER A 88 5.16 10.79 8.26
C SER A 88 5.78 10.95 9.65
N THR A 89 5.07 11.56 10.60
CA THR A 89 5.56 11.79 11.98
C THR A 89 5.01 10.80 13.01
N ASN A 90 4.04 9.96 12.63
CA ASN A 90 3.39 9.05 13.56
C ASN A 90 4.36 7.95 14.07
N PRO A 91 4.57 7.80 15.39
CA PRO A 91 5.49 6.82 15.96
C PRO A 91 5.15 5.35 15.61
N LEU A 92 3.87 5.03 15.46
CA LEU A 92 3.41 3.67 15.15
C LEU A 92 3.81 3.24 13.73
N LYS A 93 4.03 4.23 12.84
CA LYS A 93 4.35 4.00 11.42
C LYS A 93 5.83 3.84 11.14
N GLN A 94 6.71 4.11 12.11
CA GLN A 94 8.16 4.09 11.93
C GLN A 94 8.67 2.71 11.46
N LYS A 95 8.13 1.62 12.01
CA LYS A 95 8.50 0.26 11.58
C LYS A 95 8.22 0.01 10.10
N ALA A 96 7.07 0.47 9.60
CA ALA A 96 6.73 0.33 8.19
C ALA A 96 7.56 1.26 7.31
N ILE A 97 7.80 2.50 7.74
CA ILE A 97 8.69 3.45 7.04
C ILE A 97 10.07 2.85 6.84
N GLU A 98 10.63 2.22 7.88
CA GLU A 98 11.92 1.52 7.81
C GLU A 98 11.86 0.30 6.89
N HIS A 99 10.82 -0.53 7.03
CA HIS A 99 10.62 -1.72 6.20
C HIS A 99 10.59 -1.39 4.70
N TYR A 100 9.93 -0.29 4.32
CA TYR A 100 9.84 0.15 2.91
C TYR A 100 10.96 1.10 2.48
N GLY A 101 11.93 1.42 3.34
CA GLY A 101 13.05 2.29 3.00
C GLY A 101 12.66 3.75 2.72
N MET A 102 11.62 4.26 3.39
CA MET A 102 11.06 5.60 3.15
C MET A 102 11.65 6.71 4.04
N GLN A 103 12.71 6.45 4.81
CA GLN A 103 13.24 7.39 5.80
C GLN A 103 13.65 8.74 5.18
N GLU A 104 14.32 8.71 4.03
CA GLU A 104 14.74 9.95 3.34
C GLU A 104 13.57 10.74 2.75
N LEU A 105 12.47 10.05 2.40
CA LEU A 105 11.26 10.70 1.92
C LEU A 105 10.57 11.43 3.08
N VAL A 106 10.43 10.77 4.22
CA VAL A 106 9.87 11.34 5.46
C VAL A 106 10.70 12.54 5.93
N LYS A 107 12.04 12.43 5.98
CA LYS A 107 12.93 13.55 6.35
C LYS A 107 12.72 14.79 5.46
N LYS A 108 12.47 14.60 4.16
CA LYS A 108 12.21 15.70 3.21
C LYS A 108 10.83 16.32 3.39
N GLU A 109 9.84 15.55 3.81
CA GLU A 109 8.49 16.06 4.09
C GLU A 109 8.49 16.93 5.35
N THR A 110 9.21 16.55 6.40
CA THR A 110 9.36 17.35 7.63
C THR A 110 10.17 18.64 7.44
N GLN A 111 10.95 18.77 6.36
CA GLN A 111 11.77 19.96 6.06
C GLN A 111 11.08 20.99 5.16
N LYS A 112 9.82 20.76 4.76
CA LYS A 112 9.07 21.65 3.86
C LYS A 112 8.19 22.67 4.59
N GLU A 113 8.24 22.72 5.91
CA GLU A 113 7.54 23.70 6.76
C GLU A 113 8.37 24.98 6.99
#